data_AF-A0A7K7P3Y9-F1
#
_entry.id   AF-A0A7K7P3Y9-F1
#
_cell.length_a   1.000
_cell.length_b   1.000
_cell.length_c   1.000
_cell.angle_alpha   90.00
_cell.angle_beta   90.00
_cell.angle_gamma   90.00
#
_symmetry.space_group_name_H-M   'P 1'
#
loop_
_entity.id
_entity.type
_entity.pdbx_description
1 polymer ?
#
loop_
_entity_poly.entity_id
_entity_poly.type
_entity_poly.pdbx_seq_one_letter_code
_entity_poly.pdbx_strand_id
1 'polypeptide(L)'
;PPTPSGSGGSGRGDGSHLTPRGGSGVGVMSRREPGPEPGGAEAAADPAELESPDQCLSLLPWDRFSAWLHCMCVVGFDLELGQAVEVIYPPHSKLTDKEKTNICYLSFPDSNSGCLGDTQFCFRFRRSPGRKVSLCCFLDQLDRDLPVYLKKDSAYYYGYVYFRQIRDKSLKRGYFQKSLVLISKLPYVHLFRTMLKQIAPEYFEKSEAFLEAVCSDIDHWPPPVPGKVLQLSIMGVIMKLRIPTYRDKPGTTPIVQNIHQADAQISMALPTVHEVDLFRCFCPVFFHIQMLWELVLLGEPLVVMAPSPAESSETVLALVSCISPLKYCSDFRPYFTIHDSEFKEYTTHTQAPPSVILGVTNPFFAKTLQHWPHIIRIGDIKLPGEVPKQVKVKKLKNLKTLDSKPGVYTSYKPYLNKDEEIVKQLQKGVQQKRPTEAQSVILRRYFLELTESFIIPLERYVASLMPLQKCISPWKSPPQLRQFSQDDFMKTLEKAGPQLTSGLKGDWIGLYRHFLKSPNFDGWFRSRQKEMTQKLEALHLEALCNENLVFWSQKHTEVETVDLVLKLKNKLLQADREHLPVKTDTLKKLQTHINDIILALPDDLQDILLKTGTA
;
A
#
# COMPACT_ATOMS: atom_id res chain seq x y z
N PRO A 1 -8.34 -8.20 -44.48
CA PRO A 1 -8.84 -7.61 -45.73
C PRO A 1 -10.01 -8.44 -46.32
N PRO A 2 -11.05 -7.84 -46.95
CA PRO A 2 -11.27 -6.41 -47.21
C PRO A 2 -12.58 -5.84 -46.62
N THR A 3 -12.60 -4.51 -46.60
CA THR A 3 -13.70 -3.56 -46.42
C THR A 3 -14.70 -3.55 -47.59
N PRO A 4 -15.80 -2.78 -47.46
CA PRO A 4 -15.96 -1.68 -48.43
C PRO A 4 -16.42 -0.35 -47.81
N SER A 5 -16.12 0.70 -48.56
CA SER A 5 -16.24 2.13 -48.35
C SER A 5 -17.42 2.77 -49.13
N GLY A 6 -17.82 4.00 -48.74
CA GLY A 6 -18.56 4.97 -49.58
C GLY A 6 -19.63 5.76 -48.80
N SER A 7 -19.37 7.02 -48.38
CA SER A 7 -19.77 8.30 -49.04
C SER A 7 -21.30 8.52 -49.09
N GLY A 8 -21.93 9.62 -48.71
CA GLY A 8 -21.58 10.99 -48.34
C GLY A 8 -22.91 11.79 -48.35
N GLY A 9 -22.97 13.01 -47.79
CA GLY A 9 -24.17 13.85 -47.94
C GLY A 9 -24.28 15.02 -46.96
N SER A 10 -23.95 16.21 -47.45
CA SER A 10 -24.17 17.52 -46.84
C SER A 10 -25.63 17.96 -46.90
N GLY A 11 -26.13 18.66 -45.87
CA GLY A 11 -27.41 19.38 -45.91
C GLY A 11 -27.45 20.51 -44.88
N ARG A 12 -27.55 21.74 -45.39
CA ARG A 12 -27.74 22.99 -44.65
C ARG A 12 -29.15 23.08 -44.03
N GLY A 13 -29.29 23.85 -42.95
CA GLY A 13 -30.58 24.33 -42.45
C GLY A 13 -30.40 25.51 -41.49
N ASP A 14 -30.75 26.70 -41.98
CA ASP A 14 -30.86 27.97 -41.25
C ASP A 14 -31.95 27.93 -40.16
N GLY A 15 -31.80 28.79 -39.14
CA GLY A 15 -32.83 29.03 -38.12
C GLY A 15 -32.47 30.16 -37.17
N SER A 16 -32.86 31.37 -37.54
CA SER A 16 -32.80 32.66 -36.82
C SER A 16 -33.42 32.66 -35.41
N HIS A 17 -32.92 33.52 -34.50
CA HIS A 17 -33.74 34.56 -33.83
C HIS A 17 -32.95 35.48 -32.85
N LEU A 18 -33.02 36.78 -33.15
CA LEU A 18 -33.26 37.95 -32.27
C LEU A 18 -32.39 38.23 -31.02
N THR A 19 -31.73 39.39 -31.09
CA THR A 19 -31.29 40.28 -29.99
C THR A 19 -32.48 40.96 -29.27
N PRO A 20 -32.31 41.63 -28.11
CA PRO A 20 -31.78 43.01 -28.10
C PRO A 20 -30.84 43.38 -26.94
N ARG A 21 -30.08 44.44 -27.21
CA ARG A 21 -29.22 45.23 -26.31
C ARG A 21 -30.01 46.06 -25.29
N GLY A 22 -29.35 46.37 -24.19
CA GLY A 22 -29.50 47.56 -23.33
C GLY A 22 -28.67 47.32 -22.07
N GLY A 23 -27.90 48.24 -21.48
CA GLY A 23 -27.56 49.63 -21.72
C GLY A 23 -26.48 49.98 -20.68
N SER A 24 -25.59 50.90 -21.05
CA SER A 24 -24.44 51.43 -20.32
C SER A 24 -24.76 52.15 -19.00
N GLY A 25 -23.85 52.08 -18.02
CA GLY A 25 -23.90 52.86 -16.78
C GLY A 25 -22.52 53.01 -16.10
N VAL A 26 -21.88 54.13 -16.42
CA VAL A 26 -20.64 54.80 -15.95
C VAL A 26 -20.34 54.73 -14.42
N GLY A 27 -19.05 54.68 -14.07
CA GLY A 27 -18.54 55.12 -12.75
C GLY A 27 -17.03 54.90 -12.55
N VAL A 28 -16.22 55.94 -12.75
CA VAL A 28 -14.75 56.01 -12.54
C VAL A 28 -14.45 56.98 -11.38
N MET A 29 -13.28 56.80 -10.74
CA MET A 29 -12.61 57.64 -9.72
C MET A 29 -13.04 57.34 -8.27
N SER A 30 -12.17 57.33 -7.25
CA SER A 30 -10.84 57.92 -7.09
C SER A 30 -10.04 57.21 -5.99
N ARG A 31 -8.72 57.23 -6.16
CA ARG A 31 -7.67 57.00 -5.14
C ARG A 31 -7.91 57.85 -3.88
N ARG A 32 -7.55 57.29 -2.72
CA ARG A 32 -7.07 58.02 -1.54
C ARG A 32 -5.79 57.37 -1.04
N GLU A 33 -4.69 58.12 -1.12
CA GLU A 33 -3.49 57.94 -0.30
C GLU A 33 -3.78 58.41 1.14
N PRO A 34 -2.96 57.96 2.10
CA PRO A 34 -2.51 58.87 3.15
C PRO A 34 -0.99 58.80 3.38
N GLY A 35 -0.35 59.96 3.45
CA GLY A 35 0.98 60.14 4.06
C GLY A 35 0.89 60.34 5.58
N PRO A 36 1.89 60.98 6.20
CA PRO A 36 3.13 60.35 6.71
C PRO A 36 3.13 60.17 8.24
N GLU A 37 4.13 59.43 8.73
CA GLU A 37 4.40 59.13 10.16
C GLU A 37 4.50 60.37 11.08
N PRO A 38 4.38 60.17 12.40
CA PRO A 38 5.61 60.21 13.21
C PRO A 38 5.66 59.26 14.42
N GLY A 39 6.88 58.97 14.90
CA GLY A 39 7.17 58.83 16.33
C GLY A 39 7.46 57.42 16.82
N GLY A 40 8.74 57.14 17.09
CA GLY A 40 9.22 55.87 17.63
C GLY A 40 8.90 55.62 19.11
N ALA A 41 8.97 54.34 19.48
CA ALA A 41 9.28 53.86 20.81
C ALA A 41 9.91 52.46 20.69
N GLU A 42 11.08 52.30 21.31
CA GLU A 42 11.83 51.05 21.44
C GLU A 42 10.99 49.97 22.13
N ALA A 43 11.02 48.75 21.61
CA ALA A 43 10.59 47.56 22.32
C ALA A 43 11.53 46.40 22.00
N ALA A 44 11.93 45.71 23.07
CA ALA A 44 13.05 44.80 23.16
C ALA A 44 12.93 43.56 22.24
N ALA A 45 14.09 43.11 21.76
CA ALA A 45 14.27 41.88 21.02
C ALA A 45 14.14 40.66 21.96
N ASP A 46 13.15 39.80 21.70
CA ASP A 46 13.13 38.41 22.14
C ASP A 46 13.74 37.51 21.04
N PRO A 47 14.48 36.45 21.41
CA PRO A 47 15.29 35.68 20.48
C PRO A 47 14.43 34.77 19.60
N ALA A 48 14.66 34.87 18.28
CA ALA A 48 14.06 34.03 17.26
C ALA A 48 14.29 32.53 17.55
N GLU A 49 13.19 31.79 17.71
CA GLU A 49 13.17 30.35 17.59
C GLU A 49 13.66 29.96 16.18
N LEU A 50 14.58 28.99 16.11
CA LEU A 50 15.07 28.44 14.86
C LEU A 50 13.92 27.78 14.08
N GLU A 51 13.40 28.47 13.07
CA GLU A 51 12.56 27.85 12.05
C GLU A 51 13.39 26.82 11.27
N SER A 52 12.97 25.55 11.35
CA SER A 52 13.42 24.48 10.47
C SER A 52 13.01 24.77 9.03
N PRO A 53 13.81 24.40 8.02
CA PRO A 53 13.51 24.70 6.62
C PRO A 53 12.44 23.73 6.09
N ASP A 54 11.18 23.93 6.49
CA ASP A 54 10.05 23.40 5.75
C ASP A 54 9.85 24.32 4.54
N GLN A 55 10.39 23.91 3.39
CA GLN A 55 10.02 24.49 2.10
C GLN A 55 8.52 24.28 1.90
N CYS A 56 7.74 25.31 2.26
CA CYS A 56 6.29 25.32 2.15
C CYS A 56 5.91 25.39 0.67
N LEU A 57 5.79 24.22 0.03
CA LEU A 57 4.96 24.10 -1.17
C LEU A 57 3.57 24.59 -0.77
N SER A 58 3.05 25.61 -1.46
CA SER A 58 1.73 26.17 -1.20
C SER A 58 0.68 25.04 -1.26
N LEU A 59 0.17 24.64 -0.11
CA LEU A 59 -0.85 23.58 -0.01
C LEU A 59 -2.12 24.04 -0.72
N LEU A 60 -2.57 23.28 -1.70
CA LEU A 60 -3.86 23.48 -2.33
C LEU A 60 -4.98 22.94 -1.41
N PRO A 61 -6.22 23.43 -1.57
CA PRO A 61 -7.36 22.85 -0.88
C PRO A 61 -7.43 21.33 -1.15
N TRP A 62 -7.69 20.52 -0.13
CA TRP A 62 -7.79 19.05 -0.21
C TRP A 62 -6.47 18.29 -0.37
N ASP A 63 -5.31 18.97 -0.37
CA ASP A 63 -4.02 18.28 -0.45
C ASP A 63 -3.78 17.34 0.75
N ARG A 64 -4.16 17.77 1.95
CA ARG A 64 -4.02 16.96 3.17
C ARG A 64 -5.01 15.81 3.18
N PHE A 65 -6.24 16.03 2.73
CA PHE A 65 -7.19 14.95 2.49
C PHE A 65 -6.61 13.89 1.54
N SER A 66 -6.01 14.34 0.43
CA SER A 66 -5.44 13.47 -0.61
C SER A 66 -4.28 12.58 -0.11
N ALA A 67 -3.65 12.97 1.01
CA ALA A 67 -2.61 12.19 1.67
C ALA A 67 -3.16 10.93 2.35
N TRP A 68 -4.43 10.95 2.77
CA TRP A 68 -5.09 9.85 3.47
C TRP A 68 -6.09 9.10 2.59
N LEU A 69 -6.93 9.82 1.85
CA LEU A 69 -8.02 9.28 1.05
C LEU A 69 -7.99 9.86 -0.37
N HIS A 70 -8.35 9.05 -1.36
CA HIS A 70 -8.60 9.53 -2.73
C HIS A 70 -10.00 10.13 -2.83
N CYS A 71 -11.00 9.45 -2.29
CA CYS A 71 -12.38 9.93 -2.17
C CYS A 71 -13.19 9.05 -1.22
N MET A 72 -14.34 9.56 -0.82
CA MET A 72 -15.44 8.81 -0.20
C MET A 72 -16.55 8.64 -1.24
N CYS A 73 -17.11 7.44 -1.34
CA CYS A 73 -18.19 7.12 -2.25
C CYS A 73 -19.38 6.56 -1.48
N VAL A 74 -20.57 7.00 -1.86
CA VAL A 74 -21.82 6.43 -1.38
C VAL A 74 -22.44 5.65 -2.53
N VAL A 75 -22.69 4.37 -2.30
CA VAL A 75 -23.26 3.48 -3.31
C VAL A 75 -24.61 2.99 -2.82
N GLY A 76 -25.66 3.28 -3.58
CA GLY A 76 -27.02 2.83 -3.33
C GLY A 76 -27.46 1.75 -4.31
N PHE A 77 -28.66 1.25 -4.09
CA PHE A 77 -29.33 0.36 -5.02
C PHE A 77 -30.52 1.08 -5.67
N ASP A 78 -30.36 1.39 -6.95
CA ASP A 78 -31.41 1.91 -7.80
C ASP A 78 -32.20 0.76 -8.45
N LEU A 79 -33.52 0.92 -8.61
CA LEU A 79 -34.38 -0.14 -9.13
C LEU A 79 -34.21 -0.39 -10.63
N GLU A 80 -33.77 0.62 -11.39
CA GLU A 80 -33.60 0.56 -12.84
C GLU A 80 -32.14 0.25 -13.21
N LEU A 81 -31.20 0.89 -12.51
CA LEU A 81 -29.76 0.82 -12.81
C LEU A 81 -29.02 -0.25 -12.00
N GLY A 82 -29.60 -0.73 -10.90
CA GLY A 82 -28.91 -1.60 -9.95
C GLY A 82 -27.99 -0.83 -9.02
N GLN A 83 -26.78 -1.34 -8.74
CA GLN A 83 -25.84 -0.63 -7.86
C GLN A 83 -25.27 0.61 -8.55
N ALA A 84 -25.46 1.79 -7.95
CA ALA A 84 -25.02 3.06 -8.52
C ALA A 84 -24.34 3.94 -7.47
N VAL A 85 -23.33 4.71 -7.90
CA VAL A 85 -22.72 5.74 -7.05
C VAL A 85 -23.67 6.92 -6.97
N GLU A 86 -24.14 7.22 -5.75
CA GLU A 86 -25.00 8.37 -5.48
C GLU A 86 -24.16 9.63 -5.25
N VAL A 87 -23.09 9.53 -4.46
CA VAL A 87 -22.27 10.66 -4.03
C VAL A 87 -20.79 10.31 -4.12
N ILE A 88 -19.98 11.26 -4.57
CA ILE A 88 -18.51 11.21 -4.52
C ILE A 88 -18.03 12.48 -3.82
N TYR A 89 -17.23 12.33 -2.77
CA TYR A 89 -16.63 13.45 -2.05
C TYR A 89 -15.11 13.28 -1.92
N PRO A 90 -14.30 14.34 -2.05
CA PRO A 90 -14.68 15.66 -2.55
C PRO A 90 -15.21 15.66 -3.99
N PRO A 91 -16.06 16.63 -4.40
CA PRO A 91 -16.68 16.64 -5.73
C PRO A 91 -15.68 16.71 -6.90
N HIS A 92 -14.48 17.23 -6.65
CA HIS A 92 -13.42 17.34 -7.66
C HIS A 92 -12.61 16.04 -7.81
N SER A 93 -12.84 15.04 -6.97
CA SER A 93 -12.15 13.75 -7.06
C SER A 93 -12.52 13.03 -8.35
N LYS A 94 -11.51 12.78 -9.19
CA LYS A 94 -11.69 12.11 -10.48
C LYS A 94 -11.65 10.60 -10.30
N LEU A 95 -12.68 9.92 -10.78
CA LEU A 95 -12.77 8.47 -10.96
C LEU A 95 -13.14 8.19 -12.42
N THR A 96 -12.48 7.22 -13.05
CA THR A 96 -12.88 6.78 -14.40
C THR A 96 -14.18 5.99 -14.33
N ASP A 97 -14.91 5.88 -15.44
CA ASP A 97 -16.17 5.13 -15.43
C ASP A 97 -15.94 3.65 -15.07
N LYS A 98 -14.82 3.07 -15.53
CA LYS A 98 -14.40 1.72 -15.13
C LYS A 98 -14.19 1.59 -13.62
N GLU A 99 -13.56 2.58 -13.00
CA GLU A 99 -13.35 2.60 -11.55
C GLU A 99 -14.66 2.74 -10.79
N LYS A 100 -15.57 3.62 -11.24
CA LYS A 100 -16.91 3.77 -10.67
C LYS A 100 -17.70 2.47 -10.75
N THR A 101 -17.71 1.81 -11.91
CA THR A 101 -18.37 0.51 -12.10
C THR A 101 -17.81 -0.56 -11.15
N ASN A 102 -16.49 -0.65 -11.02
CA ASN A 102 -15.86 -1.58 -10.07
C ASN A 102 -16.26 -1.26 -8.63
N ILE A 103 -16.26 0.02 -8.24
CA ILE A 103 -16.70 0.44 -6.89
C ILE A 103 -18.16 0.04 -6.66
N CYS A 104 -19.08 0.27 -7.60
CA CYS A 104 -20.48 -0.12 -7.46
C CYS A 104 -20.66 -1.60 -7.13
N TYR A 105 -20.06 -2.47 -7.95
CA TYR A 105 -20.24 -3.92 -7.81
C TYR A 105 -19.47 -4.53 -6.64
N LEU A 106 -18.29 -3.99 -6.31
CA LEU A 106 -17.50 -4.48 -5.18
C LEU A 106 -18.02 -3.96 -3.83
N SER A 107 -18.87 -2.93 -3.81
CA SER A 107 -19.41 -2.37 -2.56
C SER A 107 -20.62 -3.12 -2.02
N PHE A 108 -21.15 -4.09 -2.76
CA PHE A 108 -22.30 -4.90 -2.36
C PHE A 108 -21.90 -6.37 -2.26
N PRO A 109 -22.44 -7.13 -1.30
CA PRO A 109 -22.27 -8.58 -1.28
C PRO A 109 -22.87 -9.25 -2.53
N ASP A 110 -22.08 -10.06 -3.22
CA ASP A 110 -22.44 -10.85 -4.41
C ASP A 110 -23.43 -12.00 -4.10
N SER A 111 -23.61 -12.34 -2.82
CA SER A 111 -24.60 -13.30 -2.35
C SER A 111 -25.41 -12.69 -1.20
N ASN A 112 -26.72 -12.88 -1.22
CA ASN A 112 -27.64 -12.40 -0.18
C ASN A 112 -27.60 -13.26 1.10
N SER A 113 -26.83 -14.36 1.11
CA SER A 113 -26.71 -15.23 2.28
C SER A 113 -25.96 -14.53 3.41
N GLY A 114 -26.61 -14.34 4.56
CA GLY A 114 -25.94 -13.95 5.81
C GLY A 114 -25.56 -12.47 5.96
N CYS A 115 -26.01 -11.58 5.08
CA CYS A 115 -25.63 -10.16 5.11
C CYS A 115 -26.70 -9.22 5.70
N LEU A 116 -27.63 -9.73 6.53
CA LEU A 116 -28.61 -8.87 7.21
C LEU A 116 -27.92 -8.06 8.32
N GLY A 117 -28.18 -6.76 8.36
CA GLY A 117 -27.55 -5.81 9.28
C GLY A 117 -26.36 -5.09 8.65
N ASP A 118 -25.35 -4.81 9.46
CA ASP A 118 -24.17 -4.06 9.07
C ASP A 118 -22.97 -4.99 8.83
N THR A 119 -22.33 -4.85 7.67
CA THR A 119 -21.17 -5.66 7.27
C THR A 119 -20.02 -4.75 6.83
N GLN A 120 -18.83 -4.99 7.38
CA GLN A 120 -17.61 -4.30 6.96
C GLN A 120 -16.65 -5.25 6.26
N PHE A 121 -16.09 -4.79 5.16
CA PHE A 121 -15.13 -5.56 4.38
C PHE A 121 -14.25 -4.61 3.54
N CYS A 122 -13.27 -5.16 2.85
CA CYS A 122 -12.46 -4.38 1.93
C CYS A 122 -12.24 -5.11 0.62
N PHE A 123 -12.02 -4.33 -0.44
CA PHE A 123 -11.64 -4.83 -1.76
C PHE A 123 -10.42 -4.05 -2.28
N ARG A 124 -9.73 -4.63 -3.26
CA ARG A 124 -8.58 -4.02 -3.94
C ARG A 124 -8.80 -4.13 -5.43
N PHE A 125 -8.66 -3.01 -6.15
CA PHE A 125 -8.94 -2.94 -7.58
C PHE A 125 -7.86 -2.13 -8.31
N ARG A 126 -7.62 -2.49 -9.58
CA ARG A 126 -6.56 -1.89 -10.39
C ARG A 126 -6.91 -0.45 -10.76
N ARG A 127 -5.94 0.45 -10.60
CA ARG A 127 -6.06 1.85 -11.01
C ARG A 127 -5.92 1.96 -12.53
N SER A 128 -6.67 2.89 -13.13
CA SER A 128 -6.54 3.17 -14.57
C SER A 128 -5.16 3.76 -14.90
N PRO A 129 -4.50 3.32 -15.98
CA PRO A 129 -3.20 3.86 -16.41
C PRO A 129 -3.31 5.33 -16.85
N GLY A 130 -2.19 6.06 -16.82
CA GLY A 130 -2.11 7.43 -17.36
C GLY A 130 -2.46 8.57 -16.40
N ARG A 131 -2.76 8.29 -15.12
CA ARG A 131 -2.84 9.35 -14.10
C ARG A 131 -1.44 9.86 -13.76
N LYS A 132 -1.22 11.18 -13.94
CA LYS A 132 -0.05 11.85 -13.37
C LYS A 132 -0.02 11.52 -11.87
N VAL A 133 1.13 11.07 -11.38
CA VAL A 133 1.39 11.01 -9.95
C VAL A 133 1.15 12.43 -9.45
N SER A 134 0.13 12.64 -8.62
CA SER A 134 -0.10 13.97 -8.03
C SER A 134 1.15 14.38 -7.25
N LEU A 135 1.38 15.69 -7.12
CA LEU A 135 2.56 16.39 -6.61
C LEU A 135 3.07 15.99 -5.21
N CYS A 136 2.59 14.91 -4.61
CA CYS A 136 3.05 14.45 -3.31
C CYS A 136 4.30 13.56 -3.43
N CYS A 137 5.39 14.11 -4.00
CA CYS A 137 6.74 13.57 -3.85
C CYS A 137 7.10 13.37 -2.36
N PHE A 138 6.47 14.15 -1.47
CA PHE A 138 6.57 14.01 -0.01
C PHE A 138 6.12 12.63 0.52
N LEU A 139 5.01 12.06 0.02
CA LEU A 139 4.54 10.75 0.49
C LEU A 139 5.37 9.58 -0.06
N ASP A 140 6.07 9.76 -1.18
CA ASP A 140 7.02 8.76 -1.69
C ASP A 140 8.25 8.64 -0.76
N GLN A 141 8.65 9.72 -0.10
CA GLN A 141 9.72 9.69 0.91
C GLN A 141 9.32 8.88 2.14
N LEU A 142 8.04 8.95 2.55
CA LEU A 142 7.53 8.25 3.73
C LEU A 142 7.46 6.72 3.55
N ASP A 143 7.34 6.22 2.32
CA ASP A 143 7.27 4.78 2.04
C ASP A 143 8.56 4.03 2.41
N ARG A 144 9.70 4.74 2.46
CA ARG A 144 10.99 4.14 2.82
C ARG A 144 10.98 3.59 4.23
N ASP A 145 10.44 4.37 5.16
CA ASP A 145 10.47 4.06 6.58
C ASP A 145 9.31 3.16 7.01
N LEU A 146 8.36 2.87 6.10
CA LEU A 146 7.24 1.98 6.38
C LEU A 146 7.64 0.49 6.37
N PRO A 147 7.08 -0.32 7.29
CA PRO A 147 7.09 -1.77 7.16
C PRO A 147 6.50 -2.23 5.83
N VAL A 148 6.97 -3.38 5.34
CA VAL A 148 6.60 -3.92 4.02
C VAL A 148 5.08 -4.05 3.83
N TYR A 149 4.35 -4.47 4.87
CA TYR A 149 2.89 -4.63 4.84
C TYR A 149 2.10 -3.32 4.80
N LEU A 150 2.75 -2.17 5.03
CA LEU A 150 2.14 -0.83 4.95
C LEU A 150 2.51 -0.05 3.69
N LYS A 151 3.48 -0.53 2.90
CA LYS A 151 3.91 0.16 1.68
C LYS A 151 2.78 0.18 0.67
N LYS A 152 2.53 1.35 0.07
CA LYS A 152 1.48 1.51 -0.94
C LYS A 152 1.83 0.77 -2.23
N ASP A 153 0.80 0.34 -2.94
CA ASP A 153 0.94 -0.18 -4.30
C ASP A 153 0.38 0.84 -5.29
N SER A 154 1.27 1.45 -6.07
CA SER A 154 0.89 2.50 -7.02
C SER A 154 -0.11 2.06 -8.09
N ALA A 155 -0.20 0.74 -8.36
CA ALA A 155 -1.09 0.18 -9.37
C ALA A 155 -2.52 -0.08 -8.87
N TYR A 156 -2.78 0.04 -7.57
CA TYR A 156 -4.06 -0.36 -6.98
C TYR A 156 -4.62 0.68 -6.01
N TYR A 157 -5.94 0.65 -5.86
CA TYR A 157 -6.64 1.31 -4.76
C TYR A 157 -7.25 0.25 -3.82
N TYR A 158 -7.42 0.64 -2.56
CA TYR A 158 -8.17 -0.09 -1.56
C TYR A 158 -9.52 0.59 -1.35
N GLY A 159 -10.60 -0.18 -1.42
CA GLY A 159 -11.93 0.24 -1.02
C GLY A 159 -12.29 -0.38 0.32
N TYR A 160 -12.55 0.45 1.32
CA TYR A 160 -13.05 0.04 2.63
C TYR A 160 -14.55 0.27 2.68
N VAL A 161 -15.33 -0.76 2.94
CA VAL A 161 -16.78 -0.74 2.80
C VAL A 161 -17.46 -0.89 4.14
N TYR A 162 -18.48 -0.08 4.37
CA TYR A 162 -19.53 -0.33 5.36
C TYR A 162 -20.84 -0.47 4.61
N PHE A 163 -21.37 -1.69 4.55
CA PHE A 163 -22.63 -2.02 3.91
C PHE A 163 -23.72 -2.23 4.97
N ARG A 164 -24.88 -1.61 4.77
CA ARG A 164 -26.06 -1.80 5.62
C ARG A 164 -27.19 -2.41 4.81
N GLN A 165 -27.76 -3.50 5.31
CA GLN A 165 -28.97 -4.11 4.78
C GLN A 165 -30.00 -4.35 5.89
N ILE A 166 -31.07 -3.55 5.89
CA ILE A 166 -32.13 -3.64 6.90
C ILE A 166 -33.47 -3.83 6.18
N ARG A 167 -34.38 -4.61 6.78
CA ARG A 167 -35.74 -4.74 6.27
C ARG A 167 -36.47 -3.41 6.42
N ASP A 168 -36.98 -2.92 5.31
CA ASP A 168 -37.79 -1.70 5.28
C ASP A 168 -38.99 -1.93 4.35
N LYS A 169 -40.17 -1.99 4.96
CA LYS A 169 -41.43 -2.25 4.25
C LYS A 169 -41.91 -1.05 3.45
N SER A 170 -41.41 0.15 3.73
CA SER A 170 -41.76 1.37 2.97
C SER A 170 -41.15 1.37 1.57
N LEU A 171 -40.04 0.66 1.38
CA LEU A 171 -39.34 0.54 0.10
C LEU A 171 -39.94 -0.59 -0.73
N LYS A 172 -40.09 -0.37 -2.04
CA LYS A 172 -40.64 -1.37 -3.00
C LYS A 172 -39.94 -2.73 -2.95
N ARG A 173 -38.65 -2.75 -2.62
CA ARG A 173 -37.81 -3.96 -2.53
C ARG A 173 -37.86 -4.65 -1.16
N GLY A 174 -38.49 -4.03 -0.16
CA GLY A 174 -38.59 -4.56 1.20
C GLY A 174 -37.31 -4.45 2.04
N TYR A 175 -36.24 -3.87 1.49
CA TYR A 175 -34.94 -3.70 2.15
C TYR A 175 -34.32 -2.35 1.80
N PHE A 176 -33.77 -1.70 2.82
CA PHE A 176 -32.80 -0.62 2.68
C PHE A 176 -31.42 -1.26 2.44
N GLN A 177 -30.74 -0.86 1.37
CA GLN A 177 -29.39 -1.30 1.05
C GLN A 177 -28.53 -0.14 0.60
N LYS A 178 -27.46 0.15 1.35
CA LYS A 178 -26.56 1.25 1.06
C LYS A 178 -25.17 0.98 1.59
N SER A 179 -24.15 1.44 0.86
CA SER A 179 -22.74 1.31 1.22
C SER A 179 -22.06 2.67 1.30
N LEU A 180 -21.32 2.89 2.37
CA LEU A 180 -20.32 3.96 2.45
C LEU A 180 -18.93 3.36 2.22
N VAL A 181 -18.16 3.96 1.31
CA VAL A 181 -16.89 3.41 0.84
C VAL A 181 -15.78 4.46 0.95
N LEU A 182 -14.70 4.15 1.65
CA LEU A 182 -13.48 4.96 1.64
C LEU A 182 -12.50 4.39 0.61
N ILE A 183 -12.06 5.20 -0.34
CA ILE A 183 -11.05 4.81 -1.33
C ILE A 183 -9.71 5.40 -0.92
N SER A 184 -8.69 4.56 -0.71
CA SER A 184 -7.34 4.99 -0.33
C SER A 184 -6.26 4.24 -1.10
N LYS A 185 -5.06 4.82 -1.16
CA LYS A 185 -3.81 4.15 -1.58
C LYS A 185 -3.13 3.43 -0.40
N LEU A 186 -3.51 3.78 0.83
CA LEU A 186 -2.88 3.31 2.06
C LEU A 186 -3.58 2.04 2.56
N PRO A 187 -2.87 0.95 2.83
CA PRO A 187 -3.45 -0.29 3.33
C PRO A 187 -3.76 -0.25 4.85
N TYR A 188 -4.30 0.86 5.36
CA TYR A 188 -4.56 1.09 6.80
C TYR A 188 -5.92 0.54 7.22
N VAL A 189 -6.04 -0.79 7.12
CA VAL A 189 -7.29 -1.54 7.29
C VAL A 189 -7.99 -1.23 8.62
N HIS A 190 -7.25 -1.16 9.73
CA HIS A 190 -7.84 -0.94 11.05
C HIS A 190 -8.32 0.51 11.24
N LEU A 191 -7.53 1.49 10.80
CA LEU A 191 -7.92 2.90 10.84
C LEU A 191 -9.21 3.16 10.06
N PHE A 192 -9.26 2.78 8.79
CA PHE A 192 -10.40 3.08 7.93
C PHE A 192 -11.65 2.30 8.32
N ARG A 193 -11.52 1.07 8.84
CA ARG A 193 -12.66 0.34 9.41
C ARG A 193 -13.22 1.03 10.65
N THR A 194 -12.36 1.51 11.55
CA THR A 194 -12.77 2.24 12.76
C THR A 194 -13.46 3.55 12.41
N MET A 195 -12.91 4.31 11.46
CA MET A 195 -13.56 5.51 10.92
C MET A 195 -14.95 5.19 10.35
N LEU A 196 -15.05 4.18 9.48
CA LEU A 196 -16.33 3.79 8.87
C LEU A 196 -17.39 3.39 9.89
N LYS A 197 -17.01 2.74 11.00
CA LYS A 197 -17.96 2.39 12.06
C LYS A 197 -18.60 3.61 12.72
N GLN A 198 -17.91 4.75 12.72
CA GLN A 198 -18.41 6.01 13.28
C GLN A 198 -19.16 6.82 12.22
N ILE A 199 -18.60 6.95 11.02
CA ILE A 199 -19.14 7.81 9.96
C ILE A 199 -20.42 7.21 9.35
N ALA A 200 -20.44 5.92 9.06
CA ALA A 200 -21.53 5.33 8.26
C ALA A 200 -22.90 5.38 8.94
N PRO A 201 -23.06 5.02 10.24
CA PRO A 201 -24.35 5.09 10.91
C PRO A 201 -24.91 6.52 10.93
N GLU A 202 -24.07 7.50 11.29
CA GLU A 202 -24.43 8.92 11.35
C GLU A 202 -24.81 9.46 9.97
N TYR A 203 -24.05 9.10 8.92
CA TYR A 203 -24.37 9.51 7.55
C TYR A 203 -25.73 8.96 7.08
N PHE A 204 -26.05 7.71 7.40
CA PHE A 204 -27.34 7.12 7.03
C PHE A 204 -28.54 7.81 7.70
N GLU A 205 -28.30 8.61 8.74
CA GLU A 205 -29.32 9.43 9.41
C GLU A 205 -29.25 10.92 9.01
N LYS A 206 -28.06 11.51 8.85
CA LYS A 206 -27.81 12.98 8.83
C LYS A 206 -27.50 13.61 7.45
N SER A 207 -27.74 12.90 6.34
CA SER A 207 -27.63 13.42 4.95
C SER A 207 -26.22 13.85 4.49
N GLU A 208 -26.09 14.46 3.30
CA GLU A 208 -24.81 14.74 2.61
C GLU A 208 -23.91 15.78 3.29
N ALA A 209 -24.47 16.81 3.93
CA ALA A 209 -23.71 17.87 4.60
C ALA A 209 -22.77 17.32 5.70
N PHE A 210 -23.14 16.19 6.30
CA PHE A 210 -22.31 15.50 7.27
C PHE A 210 -21.01 14.94 6.66
N LEU A 211 -21.05 14.42 5.42
CA LEU A 211 -19.84 13.92 4.75
C LEU A 211 -18.88 15.06 4.40
N GLU A 212 -19.41 16.23 4.04
CA GLU A 212 -18.61 17.42 3.80
C GLU A 212 -17.86 17.86 5.06
N ALA A 213 -18.53 17.92 6.21
CA ALA A 213 -17.89 18.21 7.49
C ALA A 213 -16.81 17.18 7.83
N VAL A 214 -17.09 15.89 7.66
CA VAL A 214 -16.11 14.81 7.89
C VAL A 214 -14.87 14.96 6.99
N CYS A 215 -15.06 15.29 5.71
CA CYS A 215 -13.93 15.46 4.82
C CYS A 215 -13.14 16.73 5.13
N SER A 216 -13.81 17.81 5.55
CA SER A 216 -13.15 19.01 6.05
C SER A 216 -12.29 18.68 7.27
N ASP A 217 -12.79 17.91 8.25
CA ASP A 217 -11.99 17.43 9.39
C ASP A 217 -10.73 16.68 8.93
N ILE A 218 -10.86 15.78 7.95
CA ILE A 218 -9.74 14.99 7.40
C ILE A 218 -8.73 15.88 6.67
N ASP A 219 -9.18 16.95 6.00
CA ASP A 219 -8.26 17.91 5.35
C ASP A 219 -7.45 18.73 6.36
N HIS A 220 -7.82 18.75 7.64
CA HIS A 220 -7.02 19.36 8.69
C HIS A 220 -5.98 18.40 9.29
N TRP A 221 -6.02 17.11 8.92
CA TRP A 221 -5.12 16.12 9.50
C TRP A 221 -3.65 16.39 9.16
N PRO A 222 -2.73 16.02 10.07
CA PRO A 222 -1.31 15.97 9.72
C PRO A 222 -1.06 14.89 8.65
N PRO A 223 0.03 15.01 7.87
CA PRO A 223 0.40 13.96 6.92
C PRO A 223 0.69 12.62 7.64
N PRO A 224 0.48 11.47 6.97
CA PRO A 224 0.66 10.13 7.55
C PRO A 224 2.15 9.75 7.69
N VAL A 225 2.88 10.46 8.57
CA VAL A 225 4.32 10.26 8.78
C VAL A 225 4.59 9.06 9.70
N PRO A 226 5.39 8.06 9.27
CA PRO A 226 5.80 6.93 10.13
C PRO A 226 6.59 7.39 11.36
N GLY A 227 6.43 6.67 12.47
CA GLY A 227 7.20 6.86 13.70
C GLY A 227 6.70 7.95 14.64
N LYS A 228 5.89 8.91 14.16
CA LYS A 228 5.29 9.98 14.97
C LYS A 228 3.90 9.57 15.50
N VAL A 229 3.57 10.02 16.70
CA VAL A 229 2.19 9.94 17.22
C VAL A 229 1.38 11.05 16.57
N LEU A 230 0.31 10.66 15.88
CA LEU A 230 -0.62 11.53 15.17
C LEU A 230 -1.90 11.66 15.99
N GLN A 231 -2.45 12.86 15.99
CA GLN A 231 -3.77 13.16 16.57
C GLN A 231 -4.68 13.53 15.41
N LEU A 232 -5.70 12.72 15.18
CA LEU A 232 -6.63 12.85 14.06
C LEU A 232 -8.01 13.20 14.64
N SER A 233 -8.42 14.45 14.48
CA SER A 233 -9.74 14.92 14.88
C SER A 233 -10.78 14.51 13.84
N ILE A 234 -11.86 13.86 14.26
CA ILE A 234 -12.99 13.54 13.39
C ILE A 234 -14.28 13.54 14.20
N MET A 235 -15.31 14.26 13.74
CA MET A 235 -16.63 14.25 14.38
C MET A 235 -16.60 14.59 15.88
N GLY A 236 -15.70 15.51 16.30
CA GLY A 236 -15.52 15.88 17.70
C GLY A 236 -14.79 14.84 18.56
N VAL A 237 -14.27 13.75 17.98
CA VAL A 237 -13.43 12.75 18.65
C VAL A 237 -11.98 12.90 18.18
N ILE A 238 -11.02 12.76 19.09
CA ILE A 238 -9.58 12.79 18.77
C ILE A 238 -9.02 11.37 18.79
N MET A 239 -8.74 10.82 17.61
CA MET A 239 -8.04 9.55 17.43
C MET A 239 -6.52 9.75 17.58
N LYS A 240 -5.91 9.13 18.60
CA LYS A 240 -4.46 9.11 18.80
C LYS A 240 -3.89 7.80 18.25
N LEU A 241 -2.99 7.88 17.27
CA LEU A 241 -2.39 6.70 16.64
C LEU A 241 -0.92 6.94 16.27
N ARG A 242 -0.17 5.87 15.99
CA ARG A 242 1.20 5.95 15.48
C ARG A 242 1.34 4.98 14.33
N ILE A 243 1.81 5.48 13.19
CA ILE A 243 2.15 4.64 12.06
C ILE A 243 3.51 3.99 12.36
N PRO A 244 3.63 2.65 12.31
CA PRO A 244 4.89 1.99 12.64
C PRO A 244 5.95 2.22 11.58
N THR A 245 7.22 2.06 11.98
CA THR A 245 8.40 2.11 11.12
C THR A 245 8.96 0.71 10.89
N TYR A 246 9.76 0.53 9.85
CA TYR A 246 10.47 -0.73 9.57
C TYR A 246 11.42 -1.17 10.69
N ARG A 247 11.79 -0.27 11.61
CA ARG A 247 12.66 -0.54 12.76
C ARG A 247 11.88 -1.03 13.98
N ASP A 248 10.56 -0.88 13.98
CA ASP A 248 9.74 -1.30 15.10
C ASP A 248 9.70 -2.83 15.18
N LYS A 249 9.85 -3.37 16.39
CA LYS A 249 9.67 -4.81 16.59
C LYS A 249 8.19 -5.18 16.41
N PRO A 250 7.88 -6.25 15.67
CA PRO A 250 6.51 -6.72 15.50
C PRO A 250 5.87 -7.04 16.86
N GLY A 251 4.70 -6.48 17.14
CA GLY A 251 3.93 -6.74 18.37
C GLY A 251 4.23 -5.81 19.55
N THR A 252 5.21 -4.90 19.45
CA THR A 252 5.40 -3.83 20.45
C THR A 252 4.79 -2.52 19.92
N THR A 253 3.54 -2.24 20.27
CA THR A 253 2.92 -0.93 20.01
C THR A 253 3.10 -0.06 21.26
N PRO A 254 3.97 0.97 21.23
CA PRO A 254 4.29 1.76 22.42
C PRO A 254 3.12 2.61 22.96
N ILE A 255 2.01 2.71 22.22
CA ILE A 255 0.88 3.58 22.57
C ILE A 255 0.09 3.04 23.77
N VAL A 256 0.16 1.74 24.05
CA VAL A 256 -0.72 1.11 25.06
C VAL A 256 -0.28 1.37 26.50
N GLN A 257 0.94 1.86 26.76
CA GLN A 257 1.45 1.96 28.14
C GLN A 257 1.19 3.30 28.85
N ASN A 258 0.77 4.37 28.17
CA ASN A 258 0.71 5.72 28.78
C ASN A 258 -0.67 6.42 28.78
N ILE A 259 -1.78 5.72 28.55
CA ILE A 259 -3.13 6.33 28.62
C ILE A 259 -3.90 5.76 29.81
N HIS A 260 -3.36 6.00 31.00
CA HIS A 260 -4.16 6.08 32.22
C HIS A 260 -4.00 7.50 32.75
N GLN A 261 -4.91 8.40 32.36
CA GLN A 261 -5.42 9.50 33.19
C GLN A 261 -6.39 10.42 32.42
N ALA A 262 -7.58 10.60 33.02
CA ALA A 262 -8.52 11.72 32.97
C ALA A 262 -9.39 12.03 31.72
N ASP A 263 -9.01 11.74 30.47
CA ASP A 263 -9.68 12.37 29.29
C ASP A 263 -10.43 11.41 28.31
N ALA A 264 -11.02 10.34 28.86
CA ALA A 264 -11.56 9.21 28.07
C ALA A 264 -12.84 9.49 27.26
N GLN A 265 -13.52 10.62 27.46
CA GLN A 265 -14.80 10.89 26.77
C GLN A 265 -14.62 11.46 25.35
N ILE A 266 -13.48 12.08 25.03
CA ILE A 266 -13.25 12.79 23.75
C ILE A 266 -12.09 12.18 22.94
N SER A 267 -11.20 11.40 23.57
CA SER A 267 -10.02 10.85 22.91
C SER A 267 -10.02 9.32 22.87
N MET A 268 -9.76 8.74 21.69
CA MET A 268 -9.64 7.31 21.50
C MET A 268 -8.23 6.93 21.03
N ALA A 269 -7.67 5.86 21.57
CA ALA A 269 -6.34 5.37 21.19
C ALA A 269 -6.45 4.23 20.19
N LEU A 270 -5.74 4.33 19.08
CA LEU A 270 -5.67 3.28 18.06
C LEU A 270 -4.30 2.60 18.14
N PRO A 271 -4.20 1.34 18.63
CA PRO A 271 -2.92 0.68 18.84
C PRO A 271 -2.09 0.49 17.56
N THR A 272 -2.76 0.25 16.44
CA THR A 272 -2.14 0.05 15.12
C THR A 272 -3.06 0.57 14.01
N VAL A 273 -2.47 1.03 12.90
CA VAL A 273 -3.22 1.43 11.69
C VAL A 273 -3.64 0.24 10.83
N HIS A 274 -2.99 -0.91 11.01
CA HIS A 274 -3.25 -2.14 10.27
C HIS A 274 -3.34 -3.31 11.24
N GLU A 275 -4.50 -3.98 11.24
CA GLU A 275 -4.77 -5.15 12.05
C GLU A 275 -5.57 -6.17 11.26
N VAL A 276 -5.13 -7.42 11.35
CA VAL A 276 -5.82 -8.59 10.84
C VAL A 276 -5.83 -9.63 11.94
N ASP A 277 -7.01 -10.13 12.31
CA ASP A 277 -7.17 -11.20 13.29
C ASP A 277 -6.80 -12.55 12.66
N LEU A 278 -5.50 -12.84 12.67
CA LEU A 278 -4.92 -14.05 12.09
C LEU A 278 -5.54 -15.31 12.69
N PHE A 279 -5.74 -15.32 14.00
CA PHE A 279 -6.29 -16.48 14.68
C PHE A 279 -7.72 -16.75 14.25
N ARG A 280 -8.59 -15.72 14.24
CA ARG A 280 -9.98 -15.90 13.76
C ARG A 280 -10.02 -16.45 12.34
N CYS A 281 -9.21 -15.91 11.43
CA CYS A 281 -9.16 -16.34 10.02
C CYS A 281 -8.61 -17.77 9.85
N PHE A 282 -7.55 -18.12 10.59
CA PHE A 282 -6.91 -19.44 10.46
C PHE A 282 -7.49 -20.50 11.39
N CYS A 283 -8.33 -20.15 12.36
CA CYS A 283 -8.94 -21.09 13.30
C CYS A 283 -9.56 -22.32 12.58
N PRO A 284 -10.32 -22.19 11.48
CA PRO A 284 -10.89 -23.34 10.79
C PRO A 284 -9.85 -24.27 10.13
N VAL A 285 -8.62 -23.80 9.92
CA VAL A 285 -7.59 -24.46 9.09
C VAL A 285 -6.21 -24.53 9.77
N PHE A 286 -6.09 -24.26 11.08
CA PHE A 286 -4.76 -24.05 11.68
C PHE A 286 -3.86 -25.29 11.67
N PHE A 287 -4.42 -26.49 11.53
CA PHE A 287 -3.65 -27.74 11.32
C PHE A 287 -2.87 -27.79 10.00
N HIS A 288 -3.09 -26.80 9.14
CA HIS A 288 -2.48 -26.65 7.84
C HIS A 288 -1.76 -25.30 7.69
N ILE A 289 -1.56 -24.52 8.76
CA ILE A 289 -0.95 -23.17 8.68
C ILE A 289 0.41 -23.17 7.99
N GLN A 290 1.22 -24.20 8.20
CA GLN A 290 2.52 -24.32 7.55
C GLN A 290 2.33 -24.45 6.03
N MET A 291 1.44 -25.35 5.59
CA MET A 291 1.18 -25.55 4.16
C MET A 291 0.65 -24.27 3.52
N LEU A 292 -0.23 -23.55 4.22
CA LEU A 292 -0.73 -22.27 3.75
C LEU A 292 0.39 -21.24 3.62
N TRP A 293 1.33 -21.20 4.56
CA TRP A 293 2.52 -20.36 4.46
C TRP A 293 3.37 -20.71 3.23
N GLU A 294 3.61 -21.99 2.93
CA GLU A 294 4.34 -22.38 1.71
C GLU A 294 3.61 -21.95 0.44
N LEU A 295 2.30 -22.19 0.34
CA LEU A 295 1.52 -21.79 -0.83
C LEU A 295 1.60 -20.28 -1.08
N VAL A 296 1.50 -19.47 -0.02
CA VAL A 296 1.63 -18.02 -0.11
C VAL A 296 3.07 -17.61 -0.45
N LEU A 297 4.07 -18.23 0.18
CA LEU A 297 5.50 -17.96 -0.05
C LEU A 297 5.88 -18.21 -1.51
N LEU A 298 5.38 -19.31 -2.10
CA LEU A 298 5.62 -19.70 -3.48
C LEU A 298 4.77 -18.92 -4.50
N GLY A 299 3.78 -18.14 -4.04
CA GLY A 299 2.90 -17.37 -4.92
C GLY A 299 1.94 -18.25 -5.72
N GLU A 300 1.52 -19.37 -5.14
CA GLU A 300 0.61 -20.33 -5.77
C GLU A 300 -0.81 -19.75 -5.95
N PRO A 301 -1.51 -20.05 -7.06
CA PRO A 301 -2.88 -19.60 -7.28
C PRO A 301 -3.87 -20.18 -6.26
N LEU A 302 -4.54 -19.32 -5.48
CA LEU A 302 -5.32 -19.74 -4.32
C LEU A 302 -6.69 -19.05 -4.28
N VAL A 303 -7.75 -19.83 -4.07
CA VAL A 303 -9.11 -19.30 -3.90
C VAL A 303 -9.60 -19.51 -2.48
N VAL A 304 -10.05 -18.45 -1.82
CA VAL A 304 -10.74 -18.47 -0.53
C VAL A 304 -12.24 -18.30 -0.78
N MET A 305 -13.01 -19.33 -0.51
CA MET A 305 -14.47 -19.29 -0.49
C MET A 305 -14.94 -19.11 0.94
N ALA A 306 -15.61 -17.99 1.23
CA ALA A 306 -16.09 -17.65 2.57
C ALA A 306 -17.61 -17.37 2.56
N PRO A 307 -18.31 -17.45 3.71
CA PRO A 307 -19.74 -17.23 3.74
C PRO A 307 -20.12 -15.74 3.72
N SER A 308 -19.19 -14.84 4.03
CA SER A 308 -19.39 -13.39 4.02
C SER A 308 -18.22 -12.62 3.38
N PRO A 309 -18.45 -11.41 2.81
CA PRO A 309 -17.37 -10.57 2.29
C PRO A 309 -16.36 -10.15 3.36
N ALA A 310 -16.82 -10.01 4.61
CA ALA A 310 -15.98 -9.73 5.76
C ALA A 310 -14.93 -10.84 5.96
N GLU A 311 -15.37 -12.09 6.08
CA GLU A 311 -14.47 -13.24 6.27
C GLU A 311 -13.59 -13.50 5.05
N SER A 312 -14.12 -13.31 3.84
CA SER A 312 -13.34 -13.38 2.61
C SER A 312 -12.16 -12.40 2.66
N SER A 313 -12.46 -11.11 2.85
CA SER A 313 -11.46 -10.05 2.81
C SER A 313 -10.44 -10.16 3.94
N GLU A 314 -10.87 -10.48 5.16
CA GLU A 314 -9.97 -10.70 6.30
C GLU A 314 -9.06 -11.90 6.09
N THR A 315 -9.59 -13.02 5.58
CA THR A 315 -8.80 -14.24 5.37
C THR A 315 -7.74 -14.05 4.29
N VAL A 316 -8.07 -13.39 3.18
CA VAL A 316 -7.08 -13.09 2.13
C VAL A 316 -5.99 -12.17 2.66
N LEU A 317 -6.34 -11.12 3.42
CA LEU A 317 -5.35 -10.25 4.05
C LEU A 317 -4.48 -11.02 5.08
N ALA A 318 -5.08 -11.95 5.83
CA ALA A 318 -4.35 -12.80 6.78
C ALA A 318 -3.34 -13.70 6.07
N LEU A 319 -3.73 -14.32 4.95
CA LEU A 319 -2.84 -15.11 4.09
C LEU A 319 -1.69 -14.26 3.57
N VAL A 320 -1.95 -13.10 2.99
CA VAL A 320 -0.89 -12.21 2.48
C VAL A 320 0.08 -11.81 3.60
N SER A 321 -0.41 -11.57 4.82
CA SER A 321 0.40 -11.16 5.96
C SER A 321 1.25 -12.29 6.57
N CYS A 322 0.96 -13.56 6.28
CA CYS A 322 1.63 -14.69 6.92
C CYS A 322 3.09 -14.88 6.47
N ILE A 323 3.50 -14.25 5.36
CA ILE A 323 4.89 -14.25 4.90
C ILE A 323 5.64 -12.97 5.29
N SER A 324 5.09 -12.12 6.16
CA SER A 324 5.84 -10.97 6.68
C SER A 324 7.11 -11.44 7.41
N PRO A 325 8.30 -10.82 7.19
CA PRO A 325 8.52 -9.50 6.59
C PRO A 325 8.75 -9.50 5.06
N LEU A 326 8.63 -10.65 4.40
CA LEU A 326 8.70 -10.73 2.94
C LEU A 326 7.47 -10.06 2.31
N LYS A 327 7.68 -9.28 1.25
CA LYS A 327 6.59 -8.69 0.49
C LYS A 327 5.91 -9.75 -0.38
N TYR A 328 4.61 -9.89 -0.24
CA TYR A 328 3.81 -10.61 -1.25
C TYR A 328 3.76 -9.78 -2.54
N CYS A 329 4.35 -10.30 -3.62
CA CYS A 329 4.52 -9.59 -4.89
C CYS A 329 3.55 -10.07 -5.99
N SER A 330 2.86 -11.19 -5.76
CA SER A 330 1.75 -11.63 -6.60
C SER A 330 0.49 -10.79 -6.35
N ASP A 331 -0.52 -10.89 -7.23
CA ASP A 331 -1.76 -10.14 -7.03
C ASP A 331 -2.62 -10.78 -5.93
N PHE A 332 -3.51 -9.99 -5.31
CA PHE A 332 -4.51 -10.51 -4.39
C PHE A 332 -5.76 -9.62 -4.42
N ARG A 333 -6.91 -10.28 -4.33
CA ARG A 333 -8.24 -9.66 -4.30
C ARG A 333 -8.93 -10.08 -3.00
N PRO A 334 -8.94 -9.23 -1.95
CA PRO A 334 -9.59 -9.56 -0.69
C PRO A 334 -11.08 -9.92 -0.86
N TYR A 335 -11.73 -9.23 -1.79
CA TYR A 335 -13.08 -9.53 -2.21
C TYR A 335 -13.19 -9.38 -3.73
N PHE A 336 -13.69 -10.41 -4.38
CA PHE A 336 -13.81 -10.54 -5.83
C PHE A 336 -15.20 -11.06 -6.18
N THR A 337 -15.84 -10.45 -7.17
CA THR A 337 -17.21 -10.76 -7.58
C THR A 337 -17.27 -11.14 -9.05
N ILE A 338 -18.40 -11.73 -9.46
CA ILE A 338 -18.61 -12.10 -10.88
C ILE A 338 -18.68 -10.89 -11.82
N HIS A 339 -18.89 -9.70 -11.26
CA HIS A 339 -19.03 -8.44 -11.99
C HIS A 339 -17.73 -7.65 -12.08
N ASP A 340 -16.62 -8.17 -11.52
CA ASP A 340 -15.33 -7.52 -11.63
C ASP A 340 -14.89 -7.43 -13.09
N SER A 341 -14.34 -6.28 -13.49
CA SER A 341 -13.82 -6.06 -14.83
C SER A 341 -12.75 -7.07 -15.29
N GLU A 342 -12.06 -7.72 -14.34
CA GLU A 342 -11.01 -8.71 -14.57
C GLU A 342 -11.53 -10.16 -14.42
N PHE A 343 -12.85 -10.36 -14.26
CA PHE A 343 -13.47 -11.68 -14.16
C PHE A 343 -13.00 -12.65 -15.25
N LYS A 344 -13.05 -12.23 -16.51
CA LYS A 344 -12.65 -13.08 -17.65
C LYS A 344 -11.17 -13.46 -17.63
N GLU A 345 -10.30 -12.60 -17.09
CA GLU A 345 -8.86 -12.85 -16.98
C GLU A 345 -8.60 -14.00 -15.99
N TYR A 346 -9.27 -13.99 -14.84
CA TYR A 346 -9.07 -15.01 -13.81
C TYR A 346 -9.84 -16.31 -14.03
N THR A 347 -10.92 -16.30 -14.82
CA THR A 347 -11.73 -17.51 -15.05
C THR A 347 -11.43 -18.24 -16.35
N THR A 348 -10.43 -17.81 -17.13
CA THR A 348 -10.10 -18.47 -18.39
C THR A 348 -9.53 -19.87 -18.17
N HIS A 349 -9.92 -20.82 -19.03
CA HIS A 349 -9.37 -22.18 -19.04
C HIS A 349 -8.23 -22.36 -20.04
N THR A 350 -7.91 -21.33 -20.84
CA THR A 350 -6.91 -21.44 -21.92
C THR A 350 -5.47 -21.32 -21.43
N GLN A 351 -5.27 -20.75 -20.24
CA GLN A 351 -3.96 -20.49 -19.66
C GLN A 351 -3.89 -21.12 -18.26
N ALA A 352 -2.66 -21.34 -17.78
CA ALA A 352 -2.46 -21.70 -16.40
C ALA A 352 -3.01 -20.58 -15.48
N PRO A 353 -3.62 -20.92 -14.34
CA PRO A 353 -4.11 -19.91 -13.40
C PRO A 353 -2.99 -18.94 -13.01
N PRO A 354 -3.24 -17.62 -13.05
CA PRO A 354 -2.23 -16.64 -12.66
C PRO A 354 -1.92 -16.73 -11.17
N SER A 355 -0.72 -16.32 -10.77
CA SER A 355 -0.34 -16.20 -9.35
C SER A 355 -1.16 -15.10 -8.68
N VAL A 356 -2.27 -15.50 -8.05
CA VAL A 356 -3.18 -14.59 -7.33
C VAL A 356 -3.91 -15.30 -6.19
N ILE A 357 -4.20 -14.56 -5.11
CA ILE A 357 -5.15 -15.00 -4.07
C ILE A 357 -6.50 -14.30 -4.28
N LEU A 358 -7.57 -15.08 -4.49
CA LEU A 358 -8.93 -14.57 -4.70
C LEU A 358 -9.83 -14.89 -3.51
N GLY A 359 -10.44 -13.88 -2.91
CA GLY A 359 -11.50 -14.03 -1.93
C GLY A 359 -12.87 -13.89 -2.58
N VAL A 360 -13.72 -14.91 -2.45
CA VAL A 360 -15.05 -14.97 -3.06
C VAL A 360 -16.11 -15.46 -2.07
N THR A 361 -17.35 -15.02 -2.27
CA THR A 361 -18.50 -15.48 -1.48
C THR A 361 -19.50 -16.28 -2.30
N ASN A 362 -19.56 -16.03 -3.61
CA ASN A 362 -20.56 -16.62 -4.48
C ASN A 362 -20.22 -18.09 -4.79
N PRO A 363 -21.12 -19.06 -4.47
CA PRO A 363 -20.92 -20.47 -4.77
C PRO A 363 -20.67 -20.76 -6.26
N PHE A 364 -21.06 -19.86 -7.17
CA PHE A 364 -20.76 -19.98 -8.60
C PHE A 364 -19.26 -20.22 -8.87
N PHE A 365 -18.39 -19.57 -8.10
CA PHE A 365 -16.94 -19.74 -8.23
C PHE A 365 -16.46 -21.17 -7.94
N ALA A 366 -17.22 -21.97 -7.20
CA ALA A 366 -16.91 -23.38 -6.98
C ALA A 366 -16.87 -24.19 -8.27
N LYS A 367 -17.74 -23.87 -9.23
CA LYS A 367 -17.78 -24.52 -10.54
C LYS A 367 -16.75 -23.89 -11.47
N THR A 368 -16.72 -22.56 -11.52
CA THR A 368 -15.88 -21.81 -12.46
C THR A 368 -14.38 -22.02 -12.19
N LEU A 369 -13.98 -21.99 -10.92
CA LEU A 369 -12.59 -22.13 -10.49
C LEU A 369 -12.24 -23.56 -10.05
N GLN A 370 -13.04 -24.57 -10.41
CA GLN A 370 -12.79 -25.98 -10.02
C GLN A 370 -11.45 -26.54 -10.52
N HIS A 371 -10.87 -25.91 -11.54
CA HIS A 371 -9.60 -26.29 -12.16
C HIS A 371 -8.38 -25.69 -11.42
N TRP A 372 -8.61 -24.78 -10.47
CA TRP A 372 -7.55 -24.12 -9.72
C TRP A 372 -6.89 -25.05 -8.70
N PRO A 373 -5.57 -24.96 -8.50
CA PRO A 373 -4.81 -25.96 -7.75
C PRO A 373 -5.10 -25.97 -6.23
N HIS A 374 -5.52 -24.84 -5.67
CA HIS A 374 -5.73 -24.68 -4.24
C HIS A 374 -7.03 -23.92 -3.95
N ILE A 375 -7.91 -24.53 -3.16
CA ILE A 375 -9.17 -23.92 -2.69
C ILE A 375 -9.28 -24.09 -1.18
N ILE A 376 -9.53 -22.98 -0.47
CA ILE A 376 -9.84 -22.96 0.95
C ILE A 376 -11.32 -22.62 1.08
N ARG A 377 -12.09 -23.49 1.75
CA ARG A 377 -13.46 -23.20 2.13
C ARG A 377 -13.51 -22.87 3.61
N ILE A 378 -13.72 -21.60 3.92
CA ILE A 378 -14.04 -21.13 5.26
C ILE A 378 -15.53 -21.41 5.50
N GLY A 379 -15.85 -22.04 6.61
CA GLY A 379 -17.24 -22.22 7.05
C GLY A 379 -17.48 -21.45 8.32
N ASP A 380 -18.72 -21.50 8.79
CA ASP A 380 -19.13 -20.81 10.01
C ASP A 380 -18.23 -21.19 11.20
N ILE A 381 -17.71 -20.17 11.86
CA ILE A 381 -16.92 -20.31 13.08
C ILE A 381 -17.84 -20.92 14.14
N LYS A 382 -17.50 -22.11 14.61
CA LYS A 382 -18.24 -22.79 15.69
C LYS A 382 -18.12 -22.02 17.00
N LEU A 383 -19.02 -22.34 17.94
CA LEU A 383 -19.12 -21.71 19.25
C LEU A 383 -17.74 -21.57 19.96
N PRO A 384 -17.51 -20.48 20.70
CA PRO A 384 -16.25 -20.23 21.40
C PRO A 384 -15.88 -21.38 22.35
N GLY A 385 -14.71 -21.99 22.13
CA GLY A 385 -14.15 -23.04 22.99
C GLY A 385 -14.22 -24.46 22.41
N GLU A 386 -14.91 -24.68 21.28
CA GLU A 386 -14.78 -25.95 20.55
C GLU A 386 -13.50 -25.96 19.71
N VAL A 387 -12.61 -26.92 19.97
CA VAL A 387 -11.44 -27.14 19.10
C VAL A 387 -11.94 -27.60 17.73
N PRO A 388 -11.61 -26.90 16.64
CA PRO A 388 -11.88 -27.38 15.29
C PRO A 388 -11.37 -28.80 15.11
N LYS A 389 -12.22 -29.71 14.62
CA LYS A 389 -11.77 -31.07 14.30
C LYS A 389 -10.75 -30.98 13.17
N GLN A 390 -9.64 -31.70 13.28
CA GLN A 390 -8.65 -31.75 12.21
C GLN A 390 -9.29 -32.29 10.93
N VAL A 391 -9.57 -31.40 9.97
CA VAL A 391 -10.10 -31.79 8.67
C VAL A 391 -8.94 -32.25 7.79
N LYS A 392 -8.96 -33.50 7.34
CA LYS A 392 -7.99 -34.01 6.37
C LYS A 392 -8.04 -33.17 5.09
N VAL A 393 -6.87 -32.89 4.50
CA VAL A 393 -6.78 -32.25 3.18
C VAL A 393 -7.52 -33.11 2.17
N LYS A 394 -8.39 -32.49 1.38
CA LYS A 394 -9.18 -33.21 0.37
C LYS A 394 -8.57 -32.99 -1.01
N LYS A 395 -8.61 -34.03 -1.84
CA LYS A 395 -8.30 -33.89 -3.26
C LYS A 395 -9.36 -33.02 -3.93
N LEU A 396 -8.93 -32.20 -4.89
CA LEU A 396 -9.78 -31.27 -5.62
C LEU A 396 -10.93 -31.97 -6.36
N LYS A 397 -10.70 -33.20 -6.85
CA LYS A 397 -11.72 -34.06 -7.50
C LYS A 397 -12.94 -34.34 -6.63
N ASN A 398 -12.84 -34.14 -5.31
CA ASN A 398 -13.92 -34.38 -4.36
C ASN A 398 -14.74 -33.11 -4.05
N LEU A 399 -14.43 -31.98 -4.68
CA LEU A 399 -15.18 -30.74 -4.53
C LEU A 399 -16.48 -30.82 -5.34
N LYS A 400 -17.58 -31.18 -4.67
CA LYS A 400 -18.93 -31.03 -5.24
C LYS A 400 -19.36 -29.57 -5.12
N THR A 401 -19.97 -29.04 -6.18
CA THR A 401 -20.16 -27.60 -6.43
C THR A 401 -20.90 -26.84 -5.31
N LEU A 402 -21.80 -27.47 -4.55
CA LEU A 402 -22.59 -26.79 -3.51
C LEU A 402 -22.38 -27.35 -2.08
N ASP A 403 -22.13 -28.64 -1.89
CA ASP A 403 -22.17 -29.29 -0.55
C ASP A 403 -20.80 -29.59 0.08
N SER A 404 -19.72 -29.00 -0.43
CA SER A 404 -18.39 -29.36 0.09
C SER A 404 -18.11 -28.70 1.44
N LYS A 405 -17.98 -29.54 2.47
CA LYS A 405 -17.67 -29.16 3.86
C LYS A 405 -16.44 -28.23 3.94
N PRO A 406 -16.41 -27.29 4.90
CA PRO A 406 -15.24 -26.44 5.16
C PRO A 406 -13.92 -27.21 5.25
N GLY A 407 -12.82 -26.56 4.84
CA GLY A 407 -11.46 -27.12 4.87
C GLY A 407 -10.62 -26.74 3.66
N VAL A 408 -9.44 -27.37 3.57
CA VAL A 408 -8.45 -27.12 2.50
C VAL A 408 -8.51 -28.21 1.44
N TYR A 409 -8.61 -27.80 0.18
CA TYR A 409 -8.69 -28.64 -1.02
C TYR A 409 -7.46 -28.41 -1.87
N THR A 410 -6.54 -29.38 -1.88
CA THR A 410 -5.33 -29.32 -2.68
C THR A 410 -4.70 -30.69 -2.86
N SER A 411 -3.91 -30.86 -3.93
CA SER A 411 -2.98 -31.97 -4.13
C SER A 411 -1.53 -31.63 -3.78
N TYR A 412 -1.28 -30.42 -3.26
CA TYR A 412 0.06 -29.97 -2.87
C TYR A 412 0.66 -30.85 -1.79
N LYS A 413 1.96 -31.13 -1.92
CA LYS A 413 2.75 -31.82 -0.92
C LYS A 413 3.74 -30.81 -0.33
N PRO A 414 3.58 -30.43 0.95
CA PRO A 414 4.51 -29.51 1.59
C PRO A 414 5.95 -30.02 1.56
N TYR A 415 6.89 -29.10 1.40
CA TYR A 415 8.31 -29.39 1.50
C TYR A 415 8.73 -29.58 2.96
N LEU A 416 8.15 -28.78 3.85
CA LEU A 416 8.45 -28.83 5.29
C LEU A 416 7.38 -29.63 6.04
N ASN A 417 7.83 -30.21 7.15
CA ASN A 417 6.96 -30.93 8.06
C ASN A 417 6.08 -29.95 8.85
N LYS A 418 4.94 -30.47 9.31
CA LYS A 418 4.07 -29.73 10.21
C LYS A 418 4.77 -29.45 11.53
N ASP A 419 4.60 -28.23 12.00
CA ASP A 419 5.01 -27.85 13.34
C ASP A 419 3.94 -28.28 14.35
N GLU A 420 4.22 -29.35 15.08
CA GLU A 420 3.32 -29.87 16.11
C GLU A 420 3.29 -28.99 17.38
N GLU A 421 4.31 -28.16 17.62
CA GLU A 421 4.41 -27.32 18.81
C GLU A 421 3.40 -26.16 18.74
N ILE A 422 3.42 -25.41 17.64
CA ILE A 422 2.46 -24.31 17.41
C ILE A 422 1.02 -24.83 17.36
N VAL A 423 0.79 -25.99 16.74
CA VAL A 423 -0.55 -26.61 16.67
C VAL A 423 -1.04 -26.94 18.09
N LYS A 424 -0.21 -27.57 18.93
CA LYS A 424 -0.57 -27.86 20.33
C LYS A 424 -0.79 -26.59 21.14
N GLN A 425 0.03 -25.55 20.93
CA GLN A 425 -0.07 -24.28 21.64
C GLN A 425 -1.39 -23.54 21.32
N LEU A 426 -1.82 -23.57 20.06
CA LEU A 426 -3.10 -23.01 19.61
C LEU A 426 -4.29 -23.84 20.10
N GLN A 427 -4.21 -25.18 20.01
CA GLN A 427 -5.24 -26.07 20.57
C GLN A 427 -5.45 -25.82 22.06
N LYS A 428 -4.37 -25.73 22.84
CA LYS A 428 -4.43 -25.38 24.27
C LYS A 428 -5.03 -24.00 24.48
N GLY A 429 -4.72 -23.03 23.62
CA GLY A 429 -5.32 -21.69 23.63
C GLY A 429 -6.84 -21.72 23.46
N VAL A 430 -7.34 -22.51 22.51
CA VAL A 430 -8.80 -22.71 22.30
C VAL A 430 -9.45 -23.37 23.51
N GLN A 431 -8.86 -24.44 24.04
CA GLN A 431 -9.39 -25.14 25.22
C GLN A 431 -9.45 -24.24 26.45
N GLN A 432 -8.45 -23.36 26.60
CA GLN A 432 -8.35 -22.39 27.69
C GLN A 432 -9.14 -21.10 27.44
N LYS A 433 -9.89 -21.00 26.32
CA LYS A 433 -10.63 -19.79 25.92
C LYS A 433 -9.75 -18.52 25.91
N ARG A 434 -8.50 -18.66 25.45
CA ARG A 434 -7.57 -17.53 25.33
C ARG A 434 -8.13 -16.50 24.32
N PRO A 435 -8.08 -15.18 24.62
CA PRO A 435 -8.49 -14.13 23.69
C PRO A 435 -7.88 -14.29 22.29
N THR A 436 -8.62 -13.94 21.25
CA THR A 436 -8.18 -14.14 19.85
C THR A 436 -6.96 -13.26 19.54
N GLU A 437 -6.86 -12.09 20.16
CA GLU A 437 -5.75 -11.14 20.03
C GLU A 437 -4.43 -11.78 20.50
N ALA A 438 -4.46 -12.43 21.66
CA ALA A 438 -3.30 -13.11 22.21
C ALA A 438 -2.87 -14.31 21.34
N GLN A 439 -3.83 -15.05 20.78
CA GLN A 439 -3.53 -16.13 19.83
C GLN A 439 -3.00 -15.62 18.48
N SER A 440 -3.51 -14.47 18.02
CA SER A 440 -3.04 -13.77 16.83
C SER A 440 -1.61 -13.27 16.99
N VAL A 441 -1.19 -12.83 18.18
CA VAL A 441 0.20 -12.48 18.47
C VAL A 441 1.12 -13.71 18.37
N ILE A 442 0.70 -14.86 18.92
CA ILE A 442 1.45 -16.12 18.82
C ILE A 442 1.65 -16.52 17.35
N LEU A 443 0.58 -16.50 16.55
CA LEU A 443 0.66 -16.80 15.12
C LEU A 443 1.55 -15.83 14.35
N ARG A 444 1.43 -14.52 14.64
CA ARG A 444 2.24 -13.49 13.98
C ARG A 444 3.72 -13.70 14.27
N ARG A 445 4.06 -14.03 15.51
CA ARG A 445 5.45 -14.33 15.91
C ARG A 445 5.98 -15.59 15.22
N TYR A 446 5.18 -16.65 15.21
CA TYR A 446 5.55 -17.90 14.51
C TYR A 446 5.86 -17.66 13.03
N PHE A 447 4.98 -16.96 12.32
CA PHE A 447 5.18 -16.64 10.90
C PHE A 447 6.37 -15.73 10.64
N LEU A 448 6.61 -14.75 11.52
CA LEU A 448 7.78 -13.89 11.46
C LEU A 448 9.07 -14.69 11.59
N GLU A 449 9.21 -15.48 12.66
CA GLU A 449 10.42 -16.28 12.94
C GLU A 449 10.69 -17.31 11.82
N LEU A 450 9.62 -17.93 11.29
CA LEU A 450 9.71 -18.86 10.17
C LEU A 450 10.19 -18.17 8.88
N THR A 451 9.59 -17.04 8.54
CA THR A 451 9.94 -16.29 7.33
C THR A 451 11.35 -15.70 7.42
N GLU A 452 11.73 -15.14 8.57
CA GLU A 452 13.09 -14.64 8.80
C GLU A 452 14.12 -15.76 8.65
N SER A 453 13.86 -16.93 9.25
CA SER A 453 14.73 -18.10 9.10
C SER A 453 14.90 -18.52 7.64
N PHE A 454 13.83 -18.43 6.84
CA PHE A 454 13.89 -18.71 5.41
C PHE A 454 14.64 -17.64 4.61
N ILE A 455 14.55 -16.37 4.98
CA ILE A 455 15.14 -15.26 4.21
C ILE A 455 16.62 -15.00 4.57
N ILE A 456 17.05 -15.28 5.80
CA ILE A 456 18.43 -15.01 6.26
C ILE A 456 19.52 -15.58 5.33
N PRO A 457 19.47 -16.86 4.88
CA PRO A 457 20.48 -17.39 3.97
C PRO A 457 20.50 -16.68 2.61
N LEU A 458 19.34 -16.31 2.07
CA LEU A 458 19.21 -15.54 0.83
C LEU A 458 19.84 -14.15 0.98
N GLU A 459 19.56 -13.45 2.08
CA GLU A 459 20.14 -12.13 2.35
C GLU A 459 21.65 -12.17 2.49
N ARG A 460 22.18 -13.17 3.20
CA ARG A 460 23.63 -13.38 3.33
C ARG A 460 24.29 -13.61 1.98
N TYR A 461 23.68 -14.44 1.13
CA TYR A 461 24.22 -14.70 -0.20
C TYR A 461 24.14 -13.47 -1.11
N VAL A 462 23.00 -12.78 -1.14
CA VAL A 462 22.83 -11.56 -1.94
C VAL A 462 23.77 -10.44 -1.47
N ALA A 463 23.96 -10.27 -0.16
CA ALA A 463 24.94 -9.34 0.37
C ALA A 463 26.37 -9.68 -0.07
N SER A 464 26.69 -10.96 -0.21
CA SER A 464 27.99 -11.41 -0.72
C SER A 464 28.23 -11.03 -2.19
N LEU A 465 27.19 -10.71 -2.96
CA LEU A 465 27.32 -10.27 -4.36
C LEU A 465 27.85 -8.83 -4.47
N MET A 466 27.80 -8.04 -3.39
CA MET A 466 28.35 -6.69 -3.36
C MET A 466 29.85 -6.67 -3.68
N PRO A 467 30.31 -5.72 -4.53
CA PRO A 467 31.73 -5.47 -4.73
C PRO A 467 32.41 -5.02 -3.44
N LEU A 468 33.72 -5.31 -3.31
CA LEU A 468 34.51 -4.83 -2.19
C LEU A 468 34.72 -3.32 -2.30
N GLN A 469 34.74 -2.62 -1.17
CA GLN A 469 34.88 -1.15 -1.14
C GLN A 469 36.16 -0.66 -1.85
N LYS A 470 37.24 -1.44 -1.80
CA LYS A 470 38.50 -1.14 -2.52
C LYS A 470 38.38 -1.11 -4.04
N CYS A 471 37.31 -1.68 -4.61
CA CYS A 471 37.05 -1.67 -6.05
C CYS A 471 36.26 -0.44 -6.50
N ILE A 472 35.79 0.39 -5.56
CA ILE A 472 35.09 1.64 -5.84
C ILE A 472 36.14 2.71 -6.08
N SER A 473 36.27 3.18 -7.32
CA SER A 473 37.18 4.26 -7.68
C SER A 473 36.37 5.52 -8.02
N PRO A 474 36.78 6.72 -7.55
CA PRO A 474 36.08 7.97 -7.85
C PRO A 474 35.96 8.28 -9.35
N TRP A 475 37.01 7.93 -10.10
CA TRP A 475 37.17 8.30 -11.50
C TRP A 475 36.67 7.22 -12.48
N LYS A 476 36.13 6.12 -11.99
CA LYS A 476 35.54 5.04 -12.81
C LYS A 476 34.06 4.92 -12.49
N SER A 477 33.29 4.32 -13.40
CA SER A 477 31.89 4.01 -13.11
C SER A 477 31.78 3.08 -11.89
N PRO A 478 30.70 3.19 -11.09
CA PRO A 478 30.43 2.26 -9.99
C PRO A 478 30.54 0.80 -10.48
N PRO A 479 31.21 -0.09 -9.73
CA PRO A 479 31.34 -1.48 -10.13
C PRO A 479 29.97 -2.15 -10.27
N GLN A 480 29.82 -3.11 -11.17
CA GLN A 480 28.53 -3.81 -11.27
C GLN A 480 28.39 -4.86 -10.16
N LEU A 481 27.14 -5.09 -9.73
CA LEU A 481 26.83 -6.18 -8.82
C LEU A 481 27.15 -7.52 -9.49
N ARG A 482 27.67 -8.48 -8.71
CA ARG A 482 27.83 -9.85 -9.21
C ARG A 482 26.47 -10.47 -9.51
N GLN A 483 26.41 -11.29 -10.55
CA GLN A 483 25.18 -11.99 -10.92
C GLN A 483 24.82 -13.06 -9.90
N PHE A 484 23.52 -13.26 -9.68
CA PHE A 484 23.02 -14.29 -8.80
C PHE A 484 23.13 -15.66 -9.49
N SER A 485 23.94 -16.56 -8.92
CA SER A 485 24.04 -17.96 -9.34
C SER A 485 23.20 -18.85 -8.42
N GLN A 486 22.24 -19.58 -8.98
CA GLN A 486 21.40 -20.51 -8.22
C GLN A 486 22.22 -21.67 -7.65
N ASP A 487 23.16 -22.22 -8.41
CA ASP A 487 23.95 -23.38 -7.97
C ASP A 487 24.89 -23.01 -6.83
N ASP A 488 25.50 -21.83 -6.88
CA ASP A 488 26.39 -21.39 -5.81
C ASP A 488 25.60 -21.06 -4.54
N PHE A 489 24.42 -20.46 -4.67
CA PHE A 489 23.51 -20.29 -3.53
C PHE A 489 23.17 -21.63 -2.88
N MET A 490 22.81 -22.65 -3.67
CA MET A 490 22.46 -23.98 -3.13
C MET A 490 23.62 -24.61 -2.35
N LYS A 491 24.87 -24.46 -2.80
CA LYS A 491 26.06 -24.92 -2.06
C LYS A 491 26.21 -24.22 -0.71
N THR A 492 25.80 -22.95 -0.58
CA THR A 492 25.87 -22.23 0.70
C THR A 492 24.87 -22.78 1.72
N LEU A 493 23.73 -23.31 1.28
CA LEU A 493 22.68 -23.84 2.16
C LEU A 493 23.12 -25.09 2.93
N GLU A 494 24.03 -25.89 2.37
CA GLU A 494 24.60 -27.06 3.05
C GLU A 494 25.34 -26.66 4.34
N LYS A 495 26.00 -25.50 4.34
CA LYS A 495 26.80 -25.00 5.47
C LYS A 495 26.05 -23.98 6.34
N ALA A 496 25.17 -23.17 5.73
CA ALA A 496 24.57 -22.00 6.36
C ALA A 496 23.07 -21.83 6.02
N GLY A 497 22.32 -22.95 5.97
CA GLY A 497 20.89 -22.93 5.66
C GLY A 497 19.95 -22.63 6.85
N PRO A 498 18.63 -22.59 6.61
CA PRO A 498 17.59 -22.29 7.61
C PRO A 498 17.56 -23.21 8.81
N GLN A 499 18.09 -24.43 8.67
CA GLN A 499 18.18 -25.42 9.74
C GLN A 499 18.99 -24.93 10.96
N LEU A 500 19.76 -23.84 10.81
CA LEU A 500 20.51 -23.22 11.90
C LEU A 500 19.65 -22.29 12.76
N THR A 501 18.52 -21.77 12.24
CA THR A 501 17.67 -20.80 12.93
C THR A 501 16.24 -21.30 13.13
N SER A 502 15.81 -22.30 12.37
CA SER A 502 14.50 -22.93 12.47
C SER A 502 14.60 -24.38 12.95
N GLY A 503 13.71 -24.77 13.87
CA GLY A 503 13.56 -26.16 14.31
C GLY A 503 12.80 -27.05 13.31
N LEU A 504 12.26 -26.48 12.22
CA LEU A 504 11.49 -27.24 11.24
C LEU A 504 12.36 -28.12 10.35
N LYS A 505 11.88 -29.35 10.14
CA LYS A 505 12.52 -30.36 9.30
C LYS A 505 11.77 -30.49 7.98
N GLY A 506 12.47 -30.85 6.93
CA GLY A 506 11.90 -31.10 5.60
C GLY A 506 12.87 -30.74 4.48
N ASP A 507 12.36 -30.69 3.26
CA ASP A 507 13.13 -30.39 2.06
C ASP A 507 13.24 -28.87 1.82
N TRP A 508 14.09 -28.21 2.62
CA TRP A 508 14.40 -26.79 2.45
C TRP A 508 14.98 -26.48 1.07
N ILE A 509 15.79 -27.38 0.51
CA ILE A 509 16.43 -27.18 -0.80
C ILE A 509 15.39 -27.16 -1.91
N GLY A 510 14.44 -28.09 -1.90
CA GLY A 510 13.30 -28.12 -2.80
C GLY A 510 12.45 -26.86 -2.71
N LEU A 511 12.17 -26.39 -1.48
CA LEU A 511 11.43 -25.16 -1.24
C LEU A 511 12.14 -23.95 -1.86
N TYR A 512 13.45 -23.79 -1.66
CA TYR A 512 14.21 -22.72 -2.31
C TYR A 512 14.22 -22.82 -3.83
N ARG A 513 14.41 -24.02 -4.40
CA ARG A 513 14.40 -24.20 -5.87
C ARG A 513 13.08 -23.76 -6.49
N HIS A 514 11.97 -23.96 -5.78
CA HIS A 514 10.68 -23.48 -6.24
C HIS A 514 10.53 -21.97 -6.00
N PHE A 515 10.87 -21.48 -4.81
CA PHE A 515 10.79 -20.06 -4.48
C PHE A 515 11.56 -19.16 -5.46
N LEU A 516 12.74 -19.57 -5.92
CA LEU A 516 13.54 -18.80 -6.89
C LEU A 516 12.83 -18.60 -8.25
N LYS A 517 11.77 -19.36 -8.54
CA LYS A 517 10.94 -19.21 -9.74
C LYS A 517 9.67 -18.38 -9.48
N SER A 518 9.40 -18.04 -8.23
CA SER A 518 8.18 -17.35 -7.83
C SER A 518 8.23 -15.85 -8.09
N PRO A 519 7.08 -15.18 -8.28
CA PRO A 519 7.00 -13.72 -8.33
C PRO A 519 7.49 -13.03 -7.05
N ASN A 520 7.34 -13.70 -5.90
CA ASN A 520 7.80 -13.18 -4.60
C ASN A 520 9.33 -13.05 -4.57
N PHE A 521 10.07 -14.02 -5.12
CA PHE A 521 11.52 -13.91 -5.25
C PHE A 521 11.92 -12.80 -6.22
N ASP A 522 11.30 -12.72 -7.40
CA ASP A 522 11.62 -11.66 -8.38
C ASP A 522 11.41 -10.26 -7.79
N GLY A 523 10.28 -10.02 -7.13
CA GLY A 523 10.00 -8.74 -6.47
C GLY A 523 10.96 -8.43 -5.33
N TRP A 524 11.25 -9.42 -4.47
CA TRP A 524 12.24 -9.26 -3.39
C TRP A 524 13.65 -8.99 -3.94
N PHE A 525 14.09 -9.75 -4.93
CA PHE A 525 15.43 -9.66 -5.49
C PHE A 525 15.65 -8.33 -6.20
N ARG A 526 14.68 -7.86 -7.00
CA ARG A 526 14.72 -6.53 -7.63
C ARG A 526 14.79 -5.41 -6.59
N SER A 527 14.00 -5.51 -5.51
CA SER A 527 14.06 -4.54 -4.41
C SER A 527 15.46 -4.51 -3.78
N ARG A 528 16.03 -5.68 -3.48
CA ARG A 528 17.38 -5.79 -2.92
C ARG A 528 18.46 -5.30 -3.88
N GLN A 529 18.36 -5.61 -5.17
CA GLN A 529 19.27 -5.09 -6.19
C GLN A 529 19.22 -3.57 -6.28
N LYS A 530 18.03 -2.97 -6.23
CA LYS A 530 17.86 -1.52 -6.18
C LYS A 530 18.55 -0.92 -4.95
N GLU A 531 18.26 -1.45 -3.76
CA GLU A 531 18.89 -0.99 -2.51
C GLU A 531 20.42 -1.10 -2.53
N MET A 532 20.96 -2.21 -3.05
CA MET A 532 22.41 -2.41 -3.19
C MET A 532 23.04 -1.45 -4.20
N THR A 533 22.37 -1.22 -5.33
CA THR A 533 22.84 -0.29 -6.37
C THR A 533 22.87 1.14 -5.84
N GLN A 534 21.79 1.58 -5.19
CA GLN A 534 21.73 2.90 -4.54
C GLN A 534 22.80 3.07 -3.45
N LYS A 535 23.06 2.01 -2.66
CA LYS A 535 24.15 2.01 -1.68
C LYS A 535 25.51 2.14 -2.34
N LEU A 536 25.73 1.49 -3.47
CA LEU A 536 26.98 1.56 -4.21
C LEU A 536 27.20 2.94 -4.84
N GLU A 537 26.16 3.54 -5.39
CA GLU A 537 26.18 4.91 -5.89
C GLU A 537 26.48 5.91 -4.76
N ALA A 538 25.88 5.72 -3.58
CA ALA A 538 26.19 6.52 -2.41
C ALA A 538 27.67 6.40 -1.99
N LEU A 539 28.22 5.19 -1.92
CA LEU A 539 29.64 4.97 -1.61
C LEU A 539 30.57 5.56 -2.67
N HIS A 540 30.18 5.51 -3.94
CA HIS A 540 30.94 6.13 -5.02
C HIS A 540 30.91 7.66 -4.93
N LEU A 541 29.77 8.25 -4.56
CA LEU A 541 29.66 9.68 -4.30
C LEU A 541 30.52 10.11 -3.12
N GLU A 542 30.54 9.33 -2.04
CA GLU A 542 31.43 9.56 -0.89
C GLU A 542 32.90 9.49 -1.29
N ALA A 543 33.28 8.52 -2.13
CA ALA A 543 34.65 8.40 -2.65
C ALA A 543 35.04 9.64 -3.49
N LEU A 544 34.15 10.13 -4.34
CA LEU A 544 34.33 11.37 -5.11
C LEU A 544 34.50 12.61 -4.24
N CYS A 545 33.72 12.73 -3.16
CA CYS A 545 33.81 13.87 -2.26
C CYS A 545 35.09 13.89 -1.43
N ASN A 546 35.77 12.75 -1.26
CA ASN A 546 37.04 12.68 -0.53
C ASN A 546 38.25 13.03 -1.39
N GLU A 547 38.10 13.09 -2.72
CA GLU A 547 39.15 13.51 -3.64
C GLU A 547 39.29 15.04 -3.68
N ASN A 548 40.50 15.53 -3.95
CA ASN A 548 40.75 16.96 -4.14
C ASN A 548 40.41 17.37 -5.58
N LEU A 549 39.15 17.74 -5.80
CA LEU A 549 38.63 18.07 -7.13
C LEU A 549 39.21 19.39 -7.69
N VAL A 550 39.63 20.32 -6.83
CA VAL A 550 40.26 21.59 -7.25
C VAL A 550 41.68 21.36 -7.78
N PHE A 551 42.45 20.48 -7.14
CA PHE A 551 43.75 20.09 -7.67
C PHE A 551 43.64 19.31 -8.99
N TRP A 552 42.54 18.56 -9.17
CA TRP A 552 42.27 17.87 -10.42
C TRP A 552 41.95 18.87 -11.55
N SER A 553 41.11 19.88 -11.31
CA SER A 553 40.75 20.87 -12.34
C SER A 553 41.95 21.66 -12.85
N GLN A 554 42.91 21.98 -11.98
CA GLN A 554 44.16 22.67 -12.37
C GLN A 554 45.05 21.86 -13.33
N LYS A 555 44.86 20.54 -13.42
CA LYS A 555 45.67 19.63 -14.27
C LYS A 555 45.00 19.25 -15.58
N HIS A 556 43.75 19.64 -15.79
CA HIS A 556 42.93 19.23 -16.92
C HIS A 556 42.49 20.44 -17.72
N THR A 557 41.98 20.21 -18.93
CA THR A 557 41.50 21.28 -19.79
C THR A 557 40.21 21.90 -19.24
N GLU A 558 39.91 23.13 -19.65
CA GLU A 558 38.67 23.82 -19.27
C GLU A 558 37.42 23.00 -19.67
N VAL A 559 37.44 22.38 -20.85
CA VAL A 559 36.35 21.53 -21.36
C VAL A 559 36.11 20.31 -20.45
N GLU A 560 37.18 19.64 -20.02
CA GLU A 560 37.09 18.49 -19.10
C GLU A 560 36.61 18.92 -17.70
N THR A 561 36.98 20.12 -17.27
CA THR A 561 36.53 20.71 -16.00
C THR A 561 35.04 21.06 -16.05
N VAL A 562 34.57 21.65 -17.15
CA VAL A 562 33.15 21.93 -17.40
C VAL A 562 32.33 20.62 -17.45
N ASP A 563 32.79 19.60 -18.16
CA ASP A 563 32.14 18.28 -18.21
C ASP A 563 32.07 17.62 -16.83
N LEU A 564 33.13 17.73 -16.02
CA LEU A 564 33.12 17.27 -14.64
C LEU A 564 32.04 18.00 -13.81
N VAL A 565 31.97 19.34 -13.88
CA VAL A 565 30.95 20.13 -13.17
C VAL A 565 29.54 19.69 -13.57
N LEU A 566 29.26 19.49 -14.87
CA LEU A 566 27.97 19.02 -15.35
C LEU A 566 27.64 17.61 -14.82
N LYS A 567 28.62 16.69 -14.82
CA LYS A 567 28.47 15.34 -14.26
C LYS A 567 28.20 15.36 -12.75
N LEU A 568 28.88 16.23 -12.00
CA LEU A 568 28.68 16.35 -10.55
C LEU A 568 27.32 16.97 -10.22
N LYS A 569 26.89 18.01 -10.95
CA LYS A 569 25.54 18.58 -10.83
C LYS A 569 24.46 17.54 -11.15
N ASN A 570 24.64 16.76 -12.22
CA ASN A 570 23.71 15.69 -12.57
C ASN A 570 23.67 14.61 -11.47
N LYS A 571 24.82 14.19 -10.91
CA LYS A 571 24.86 13.26 -9.78
C LYS A 571 24.19 13.82 -8.52
N LEU A 572 24.31 15.12 -8.25
CA LEU A 572 23.64 15.76 -7.12
C LEU A 572 22.10 15.74 -7.32
N LEU A 573 21.64 16.07 -8.53
CA LEU A 573 20.22 15.98 -8.90
C LEU A 573 19.72 14.53 -8.85
N GLN A 574 20.51 13.57 -9.33
CA GLN A 574 20.18 12.16 -9.27
C GLN A 574 20.11 11.66 -7.83
N ALA A 575 21.04 12.10 -6.97
CA ALA A 575 21.05 11.75 -5.55
C ALA A 575 19.79 12.23 -4.83
N ASP A 576 19.30 13.43 -5.19
CA ASP A 576 18.06 13.99 -4.67
C ASP A 576 16.82 13.30 -5.25
N ARG A 577 16.78 13.06 -6.57
CA ARG A 577 15.66 12.38 -7.25
C ARG A 577 15.49 10.91 -6.86
N GLU A 578 16.60 10.19 -6.66
CA GLU A 578 16.61 8.77 -6.30
C GLU A 578 16.70 8.53 -4.79
N HIS A 579 16.77 9.60 -3.99
CA HIS A 579 16.89 9.59 -2.53
C HIS A 579 17.99 8.64 -2.05
N LEU A 580 19.20 8.81 -2.58
CA LEU A 580 20.33 7.97 -2.25
C LEU A 580 20.66 8.02 -0.74
N PRO A 581 21.11 6.91 -0.13
CA PRO A 581 21.43 6.84 1.30
C PRO A 581 22.77 7.53 1.64
N VAL A 582 22.90 8.81 1.29
CA VAL A 582 24.12 9.60 1.48
C VAL A 582 23.99 10.46 2.74
N LYS A 583 25.09 10.67 3.47
CA LYS A 583 25.11 11.63 4.59
C LYS A 583 24.89 13.05 4.07
N THR A 584 24.11 13.85 4.80
CA THR A 584 23.85 15.27 4.49
C THR A 584 25.13 16.09 4.34
N ASP A 585 26.14 15.80 5.17
CA ASP A 585 27.46 16.45 5.10
C ASP A 585 28.18 16.18 3.78
N THR A 586 28.06 14.98 3.21
CA THR A 586 28.68 14.62 1.93
C THR A 586 28.05 15.42 0.78
N LEU A 587 26.73 15.62 0.79
CA LEU A 587 26.04 16.42 -0.22
C LEU A 587 26.45 17.90 -0.13
N LYS A 588 26.55 18.45 1.08
CA LYS A 588 27.05 19.82 1.30
C LYS A 588 28.49 19.99 0.83
N LYS A 589 29.36 19.01 1.14
CA LYS A 589 30.75 18.99 0.66
C LYS A 589 30.83 18.97 -0.86
N LEU A 590 30.04 18.11 -1.50
CA LEU A 590 29.98 18.07 -2.97
C LEU A 590 29.54 19.40 -3.57
N GLN A 591 28.51 20.01 -3.00
CA GLN A 591 28.01 21.32 -3.45
C GLN A 591 29.06 22.42 -3.28
N THR A 592 29.83 22.37 -2.19
CA THR A 592 30.97 23.28 -1.95
C THR A 592 32.05 23.06 -3.00
N HIS A 593 32.45 21.81 -3.25
CA HIS A 593 33.46 21.50 -4.28
C HIS A 593 33.02 21.92 -5.68
N ILE A 594 31.73 21.75 -6.03
CA ILE A 594 31.19 22.23 -7.32
C ILE A 594 31.36 23.75 -7.43
N ASN A 595 31.04 24.50 -6.37
CA ASN A 595 31.19 25.96 -6.35
C ASN A 595 32.67 26.37 -6.45
N ASP A 596 33.56 25.69 -5.73
CA ASP A 596 34.99 25.98 -5.75
C ASP A 596 35.61 25.76 -7.14
N ILE A 597 35.18 24.70 -7.85
CA ILE A 597 35.62 24.43 -9.23
C ILE A 597 35.08 25.49 -10.19
N ILE A 598 33.82 25.91 -10.02
CA ILE A 598 33.22 26.97 -10.85
C ILE A 598 34.00 28.28 -10.66
N LEU A 599 34.30 28.69 -9.42
CA LEU A 599 35.06 29.90 -9.14
C LEU A 599 36.50 29.88 -9.67
N ALA A 600 37.05 28.70 -9.97
CA ALA A 600 38.37 28.54 -10.57
C ALA A 600 38.36 28.64 -12.11
N LEU A 601 37.19 28.67 -12.76
CA LEU A 601 37.05 28.82 -14.22
C LEU A 601 37.01 30.30 -14.64
N PRO A 602 37.30 30.63 -15.91
CA PRO A 602 37.12 31.98 -16.46
C PRO A 602 35.68 32.53 -16.35
N ASP A 603 35.55 33.85 -16.21
CA ASP A 603 34.28 34.55 -15.92
C ASP A 603 33.15 34.26 -16.94
N ASP A 604 33.48 34.06 -18.21
CA ASP A 604 32.55 33.74 -19.28
C ASP A 604 31.90 32.35 -19.11
N LEU A 605 32.64 31.38 -18.57
CA LEU A 605 32.14 30.03 -18.27
C LEU A 605 31.42 29.94 -16.93
N GLN A 606 31.81 30.75 -15.94
CA GLN A 606 31.14 30.83 -14.63
C GLN A 606 29.67 31.19 -14.79
N ASP A 607 29.40 32.22 -15.60
CA ASP A 607 28.08 32.77 -15.83
C ASP A 607 27.10 31.74 -16.44
N ILE A 608 27.60 30.88 -17.33
CA ILE A 608 26.83 29.82 -17.99
C ILE A 608 26.53 28.68 -17.01
N LEU A 609 27.53 28.28 -16.21
CA LEU A 609 27.41 27.18 -15.26
C LEU A 609 26.56 27.54 -14.04
N LEU A 610 26.56 28.80 -13.59
CA LEU A 610 25.69 29.26 -12.51
C LEU A 610 24.22 29.36 -12.95
N LYS A 611 23.96 29.83 -14.18
CA LYS A 611 22.60 29.95 -14.75
C LYS A 611 21.90 28.61 -15.05
N THR A 612 22.67 27.54 -15.28
CA THR A 612 22.13 26.20 -15.57
C THR A 612 21.65 25.42 -14.33
N GLY A 613 21.64 26.03 -13.13
CA GLY A 613 21.26 25.39 -11.86
C GLY A 613 19.85 25.71 -11.31
N THR A 614 19.05 26.56 -11.97
CA THR A 614 17.75 27.04 -11.46
C THR A 614 16.53 26.58 -12.26
N ALA A 615 16.61 25.49 -13.03
CA ALA A 615 15.50 24.96 -13.82
C ALA A 615 14.92 23.66 -13.24
#